data_AF-A0A6M1SK10-F1
#
_entry.id   AF-A0A6M1SK10-F1
#
_cell.length_a   1.000
_cell.length_b   1.000
_cell.length_c   1.000
_cell.angle_alpha   90.00
_cell.angle_beta   90.00
_cell.angle_gamma   90.00
#
_symmetry.space_group_name_H-M   'P 1'
#
loop_
_entity.id
_entity.type
_entity.pdbx_description
1 polymer ?
#
loop_
_entity_poly.entity_id
_entity_poly.type
_entity_poly.pdbx_seq_one_letter_code
_entity_poly.pdbx_strand_id
1 'polypeptide(L)' 'LSLHLKTAKRIGLTEAELRQVLMHVAIYGGVPAANHAFALAKELGWGE' A
#
# COMPACT_ATOMS: atom_id res chain seq x y z
N LEU A 1 6.38 7.16 -3.18
CA LEU A 1 5.66 5.89 -2.90
C LEU A 1 5.26 5.12 -4.16
N SER A 2 4.86 5.78 -5.25
CA SER A 2 4.39 5.12 -6.49
C SER A 2 5.38 4.11 -7.09
N LEU A 3 6.68 4.43 -7.10
CA LEU A 3 7.74 3.50 -7.54
C LEU A 3 7.74 2.22 -6.69
N HIS A 4 7.70 2.35 -5.37
CA HIS A 4 7.72 1.20 -4.45
C HIS A 4 6.49 0.32 -4.60
N LEU A 5 5.30 0.91 -4.78
CA LEU A 5 4.07 0.14 -5.01
C LEU A 5 4.09 -0.63 -6.33
N LYS A 6 4.62 -0.04 -7.41
CA LYS A 6 4.80 -0.76 -8.69
C LYS A 6 5.80 -1.91 -8.55
N THR A 7 6.92 -1.66 -7.88
CA THR A 7 7.95 -2.68 -7.64
C THR A 7 7.45 -3.80 -6.73
N ALA A 8 6.69 -3.48 -5.67
CA ALA A 8 6.10 -4.46 -4.77
C ALA A 8 5.24 -5.49 -5.51
N LYS A 9 4.41 -5.04 -6.46
CA LYS A 9 3.62 -5.93 -7.34
C LYS A 9 4.51 -6.78 -8.23
N ARG A 10 5.57 -6.20 -8.80
CA ARG A 10 6.53 -6.88 -9.68
C ARG A 10 7.34 -7.97 -8.98
N ILE A 11 7.68 -7.79 -7.70
CA ILE A 11 8.44 -8.77 -6.92
C ILE A 11 7.54 -9.82 -6.25
N GLY A 12 6.22 -9.77 -6.49
CA GLY A 12 5.28 -10.79 -6.04
C GLY A 12 4.63 -10.54 -4.68
N LEU A 13 4.67 -9.31 -4.15
CA LEU A 13 3.93 -9.00 -2.92
C LEU A 13 2.42 -9.15 -3.16
N THR A 14 1.76 -9.90 -2.29
CA THR A 14 0.31 -10.09 -2.34
C THR A 14 -0.43 -8.85 -1.84
N GLU A 15 -1.69 -8.71 -2.25
CA GLU A 15 -2.51 -7.61 -1.74
C GLU A 15 -2.78 -7.70 -0.24
N ALA A 16 -2.86 -8.92 0.31
CA ALA A 16 -3.05 -9.13 1.73
C ALA A 16 -1.85 -8.58 2.53
N GLU A 17 -0.63 -8.87 2.07
CA GLU A 17 0.59 -8.34 2.68
C GLU A 17 0.66 -6.81 2.55
N LEU A 18 0.32 -6.25 1.39
CA LEU A 18 0.26 -4.80 1.23
C LEU A 18 -0.73 -4.17 2.22
N ARG A 19 -1.94 -4.74 2.34
CA ARG A 19 -2.95 -4.26 3.30
C ARG A 19 -2.43 -4.30 4.73
N GLN A 20 -1.76 -5.37 5.14
CA GLN A 20 -1.17 -5.49 6.48
C GLN A 20 -0.09 -4.43 6.73
N VAL A 21 0.80 -4.19 5.76
CA VAL A 21 1.84 -3.16 5.89
C VAL A 21 1.23 -1.77 5.99
N LEU A 22 0.23 -1.45 5.17
CA LEU A 22 -0.42 -0.14 5.21
C LEU A 22 -1.27 0.05 6.48
N MET A 23 -1.85 -1.02 7.03
CA MET A 23 -2.48 -0.99 8.37
C MET A 23 -1.46 -0.75 9.48
N HIS A 24 -0.26 -1.35 9.39
CA HIS A 24 0.83 -1.06 10.32
C HIS A 24 1.25 0.42 10.24
N VAL A 25 1.33 0.97 9.04
CA VAL A 25 1.55 2.41 8.83
C VAL A 25 0.44 3.25 9.46
N ALA A 26 -0.82 2.81 9.46
CA ALA A 26 -1.89 3.57 10.12
C ALA A 26 -1.65 3.72 11.63
N ILE A 27 -1.08 2.70 12.28
CA ILE A 27 -0.77 2.71 13.71
C ILE A 27 0.48 3.54 14.01
N TYR A 28 1.56 3.33 13.27
CA TYR A 28 2.87 3.94 13.59
C TYR A 28 3.19 5.21 12.81
N GLY A 29 2.64 5.38 11.62
CA GLY A 29 2.77 6.56 10.76
C GLY A 29 1.51 7.43 10.69
N GLY A 30 0.42 7.00 11.34
CA GLY A 30 -0.86 7.70 11.41
C GLY A 30 -1.83 7.36 10.27
N VAL A 31 -3.12 7.39 10.59
CA VAL A 31 -4.23 7.13 9.66
C VAL A 31 -4.18 7.98 8.39
N PRO A 32 -3.86 9.30 8.42
CA PRO A 32 -3.78 10.10 7.19
C PRO A 32 -2.72 9.59 6.21
N ALA A 33 -1.54 9.20 6.69
CA ALA A 33 -0.46 8.70 5.85
C ALA A 33 -0.83 7.35 5.21
N ALA A 34 -1.43 6.44 5.98
CA ALA A 34 -1.91 5.17 5.46
C ALA A 34 -3.03 5.35 4.42
N ASN A 35 -3.98 6.26 4.66
CA ASN A 35 -5.06 6.53 3.72
C ASN A 35 -4.55 7.10 2.39
N HIS A 36 -3.57 8.01 2.42
CA HIS A 36 -2.92 8.49 1.21
C HIS A 36 -2.19 7.35 0.45
N ALA A 37 -1.55 6.44 1.18
CA ALA A 37 -0.92 5.27 0.59
C ALA A 37 -1.93 4.30 -0.03
N PHE A 38 -3.07 4.06 0.61
CA PHE A 38 -4.16 3.25 0.08
C PHE A 38 -4.78 3.86 -1.18
N ALA A 39 -5.03 5.17 -1.19
CA ALA A 39 -5.55 5.87 -2.37
C ALA A 39 -4.60 5.70 -3.57
N LEU A 40 -3.30 5.92 -3.35
CA LEU A 40 -2.29 5.73 -4.39
C LEU A 40 -2.15 4.27 -4.83
N ALA A 41 -2.29 3.30 -3.91
CA ALA A 41 -2.29 1.89 -4.25
C ALA A 41 -3.47 1.54 -5.18
N LYS A 42 -4.66 2.07 -4.90
CA LYS A 42 -5.84 1.89 -5.74
C LYS A 42 -5.63 2.44 -7.16
N GLU A 43 -5.05 3.64 -7.29
CA GLU A 43 -4.70 4.22 -8.60
C GLU A 43 -3.72 3.37 -9.41
N LEU A 44 -2.91 2.54 -8.74
CA LEU A 44 -1.91 1.66 -9.35
C LEU A 44 -2.40 0.22 -9.56
N GLY A 45 -3.70 -0.03 -9.40
CA GLY A 45 -4.33 -1.33 -9.66
C GLY A 45 -4.07 -2.35 -8.55
N TRP A 46 -4.06 -1.90 -7.29
CA TRP A 46 -4.17 -2.76 -6.11
C TRP A 46 -5.62 -2.78 -5.62
N GLY A 47 -6.15 -3.95 -5.28
CA GLY A 47 -7.51 -4.16 -4.75
C GLY A 47 -8.55 -4.57 -5.79
N GLU A 48 -8.16 -5.38 -6.80
CA GLU A 48 -9.13 -6.05 -7.69
C GLU A 48 -9.69 -7.34 -7.07
#